data_AF-A0A5N7JR47-F1
#
_entry.id   AF-A0A5N7JR47-F1
#
_cell.length_a   1.000
_cell.length_b   1.000
_cell.length_c   1.000
_cell.angle_alpha   90.00
_cell.angle_beta   90.00
_cell.angle_gamma   90.00
#
_symmetry.space_group_name_H-M   'P 1'
#
loop_
_entity.id
_entity.type
_entity.pdbx_description
1 polymer ?
#
loop_
_entity_poly.entity_id
_entity_poly.type
_entity_poly.pdbx_seq_one_letter_code
_entity_poly.pdbx_strand_id
1 'polypeptide(L)' 'MPILLTDREGFIASLLADAWNEYLKLPIEHPMDRDEFCRAIHVCQDKVLARAGRRAFNAPKEG' A
#
# COMPACT_ATOMS: atom_id res chain seq x y z
N MET A 1 -14.15 -5.14 16.89
CA MET A 1 -14.07 -3.91 16.07
C MET A 1 -13.46 -4.24 14.70
N PRO A 2 -14.00 -3.72 13.59
CA PRO A 2 -13.37 -3.88 12.28
C PRO A 2 -12.01 -3.17 12.23
N ILE A 3 -11.05 -3.75 11.51
CA ILE A 3 -9.75 -3.12 11.28
C ILE A 3 -9.94 -2.03 10.21
N LEU A 4 -10.00 -0.78 10.64
CA LEU A 4 -10.18 0.38 9.76
C LEU A 4 -8.83 1.09 9.55
N LEU A 5 -8.57 1.48 8.30
CA LEU A 5 -7.51 2.42 7.96
C LEU A 5 -7.86 3.82 8.46
N THR A 6 -6.85 4.62 8.78
CA THR A 6 -7.04 6.08 8.87
C THR A 6 -7.17 6.70 7.48
N ASP A 7 -7.77 7.89 7.38
CA ASP A 7 -7.85 8.64 6.11
C ASP A 7 -6.49 8.83 5.45
N ARG A 8 -5.44 9.07 6.26
CA ARG A 8 -4.06 9.21 5.76
C ARG A 8 -3.46 7.90 5.28
N GLU A 9 -3.75 6.78 5.95
CA GLU A 9 -3.34 5.45 5.49
C GLU A 9 -4.02 5.09 4.16
N GLY A 10 -5.32 5.36 4.03
CA GLY A 10 -6.06 5.20 2.76
C GLY A 10 -5.51 6.10 1.65
N PHE A 11 -5.30 7.39 1.94
CA PHE A 11 -4.75 8.35 1.00
C PHE A 11 -3.38 7.92 0.46
N ILE A 12 -2.46 7.47 1.32
CA ILE A 12 -1.15 6.98 0.87
C ILE A 12 -1.28 5.72 0.01
N ALA A 13 -2.16 4.78 0.38
CA ALA A 13 -2.39 3.58 -0.43
C ALA A 13 -2.92 3.92 -1.83
N SER A 14 -3.80 4.93 -1.94
CA SER A 14 -4.28 5.47 -3.21
C SER A 14 -3.17 6.13 -4.03
N LEU A 15 -2.33 6.97 -3.42
CA LEU A 15 -1.19 7.58 -4.13
C LEU A 15 -0.24 6.53 -4.73
N LEU A 16 -0.03 5.40 -4.05
CA LEU A 16 0.77 4.30 -4.58
C LEU A 16 0.10 3.63 -5.79
N ALA A 17 -1.23 3.49 -5.78
CA ALA A 17 -1.98 3.00 -6.94
C ALA A 17 -1.91 4.00 -8.11
N ASP A 18 -2.00 5.30 -7.84
CA ASP A 18 -1.87 6.33 -8.87
C ASP A 18 -0.46 6.36 -9.47
N ALA A 19 0.57 6.18 -8.65
CA ALA A 19 1.95 6.05 -9.13
C ALA A 19 2.13 4.86 -10.09
N TRP A 20 1.50 3.72 -9.78
CA TRP A 20 1.44 2.58 -10.71
C TRP A 20 0.74 2.92 -12.02
N ASN A 21 -0.41 3.60 -11.94
CA ASN A 21 -1.18 4.01 -13.12
C ASN A 21 -0.39 4.97 -14.03
N GLU A 22 0.36 5.91 -13.46
CA GLU A 22 1.23 6.80 -14.24
C GLU A 22 2.43 6.05 -14.82
N TYR A 23 3.04 5.14 -14.05
CA TYR A 23 4.18 4.35 -14.50
C TYR A 23 3.85 3.51 -15.76
N LEU A 24 2.64 2.95 -15.83
CA LEU A 24 2.19 2.18 -16.99
C LEU A 24 2.12 2.98 -18.31
N LYS A 25 2.07 4.31 -18.24
CA LYS A 25 2.06 5.20 -19.42
C LYS A 25 3.46 5.47 -19.98
N LEU A 26 4.51 5.12 -19.23
CA LEU A 26 5.88 5.32 -19.67
C LEU A 26 6.24 4.33 -20.80
N PRO A 27 7.17 4.71 -21.71
CA PRO A 27 7.77 3.77 -22.64
C PRO A 27 8.39 2.58 -21.92
N ILE A 28 8.32 1.41 -22.53
CA ILE A 28 8.97 0.20 -22.01
C ILE A 28 10.44 0.25 -22.41
N GLU A 29 11.32 0.46 -21.42
CA GLU A 29 12.77 0.36 -21.62
C GLU A 29 13.25 -1.08 -21.45
N HIS A 30 12.73 -1.81 -20.44
CA HIS A 30 13.02 -3.22 -20.25
C HIS A 30 11.79 -4.02 -19.77
N PRO A 31 11.55 -5.26 -20.28
CA PRO A 31 10.34 -6.02 -19.99
C PRO A 31 10.09 -6.32 -18.51
N MET A 32 11.14 -6.38 -17.68
CA MET A 32 11.00 -6.68 -16.25
C MET A 32 10.59 -5.46 -15.41
N ASP A 33 10.76 -4.24 -15.90
CA ASP A 33 10.62 -3.04 -15.07
C ASP A 33 9.21 -2.89 -14.50
N ARG A 34 8.20 -3.30 -15.28
CA ARG A 34 6.80 -3.31 -14.82
C ARG A 34 6.57 -4.24 -13.63
N ASP A 35 7.15 -5.44 -13.66
CA ASP A 35 6.99 -6.40 -12.56
C ASP A 35 7.78 -5.94 -11.33
N GLU A 36 8.99 -5.40 -11.53
CA GLU A 36 9.79 -4.83 -10.45
C GLU A 36 9.11 -3.64 -9.78
N PHE A 37 8.57 -2.71 -10.56
CA PHE A 37 7.87 -1.54 -10.04
C PHE A 37 6.56 -1.94 -9.36
N CYS A 38 5.79 -2.87 -9.94
CA CYS A 38 4.57 -3.41 -9.31
C CYS A 38 4.88 -4.05 -7.95
N ARG A 39 5.91 -4.89 -7.87
CA ARG A 39 6.35 -5.51 -6.61
C ARG A 39 6.78 -4.46 -5.59
N ALA A 40 7.48 -3.40 -6.00
CA ALA A 40 7.84 -2.30 -5.10
C ALA A 40 6.61 -1.54 -4.56
N ILE A 41 5.61 -1.26 -5.41
CA ILE A 41 4.34 -0.66 -5.01
C ILE A 41 3.61 -1.54 -3.99
N HIS A 42 3.51 -2.86 -4.22
CA HIS A 42 2.89 -3.78 -3.27
C HIS A 42 3.60 -3.80 -1.91
N VAL A 43 4.93 -3.83 -1.91
CA VAL A 43 5.73 -3.74 -0.66
C VAL A 43 5.42 -2.44 0.11
N CYS A 44 5.23 -1.33 -0.58
CA CYS A 44 4.84 -0.06 0.05
C CYS A 44 3.41 -0.11 0.60
N GLN A 45 2.45 -0.63 -0.17
CA GLN A 45 1.06 -0.79 0.25
C GLN A 45 0.95 -1.69 1.48
N ASP A 46 1.64 -2.83 1.49
CA ASP A 46 1.68 -3.75 2.64
C ASP A 46 2.14 -3.06 3.92
N LYS A 47 3.19 -2.24 3.84
CA LYS A 47 3.70 -1.49 5.00
C LYS A 47 2.67 -0.53 5.57
N VAL A 48 1.92 0.15 4.70
CA VAL A 48 0.86 1.11 5.08
C VAL A 48 -0.34 0.38 5.67
N LEU A 49 -0.87 -0.63 4.97
CA LEU A 49 -2.06 -1.37 5.39
C LEU A 49 -1.83 -2.16 6.68
N ALA A 50 -0.64 -2.73 6.86
CA ALA A 50 -0.27 -3.45 8.09
C ALA A 50 -0.31 -2.57 9.35
N ARG A 51 -0.31 -1.24 9.23
CA ARG A 51 -0.43 -0.33 10.38
C ARG A 51 -1.75 -0.50 11.11
N ALA A 52 -2.85 -0.68 10.37
CA ALA A 52 -4.16 -0.87 10.99
C ALA A 52 -4.23 -2.20 11.75
N GLY A 53 -3.63 -3.27 11.21
CA GLY A 53 -3.49 -4.55 11.90
C GLY A 53 -2.66 -4.43 13.18
N ARG A 54 -1.50 -3.74 13.14
CA ARG A 54 -0.68 -3.47 14.33
C ARG A 54 -1.44 -2.65 15.38
N ARG A 55 -2.21 -1.64 14.95
CA ARG A 55 -3.05 -0.83 15.84
C ARG A 55 -4.11 -1.69 16.54
N ALA A 56 -4.76 -2.59 15.81
CA ALA A 56 -5.74 -3.52 16.38
C ALA A 56 -5.10 -4.53 17.34
N PHE A 57 -3.94 -5.08 16.99
CA PHE A 57 -3.22 -6.04 17.84
C PHE A 57 -2.77 -5.43 19.17
N ASN A 58 -2.34 -4.17 19.16
CA ASN A 58 -1.88 -3.45 20.36
C ASN A 58 -3.01 -2.79 21.16
N ALA A 59 -4.26 -2.87 20.69
CA ALA A 59 -5.39 -2.31 21.42
C ALA A 59 -5.58 -3.06 22.76
N PRO A 60 -6.01 -2.38 23.83
CA PRO A 60 -6.36 -3.05 25.08
C PRO A 60 -7.38 -4.15 24.81
N LYS A 61 -7.14 -5.35 25.33
CA LYS A 61 -8.15 -6.40 25.32
C LYS A 61 -9.20 -6.01 26.35
N GLU A 62 -10.47 -5.97 25.95
CA GLU A 62 -11.57 -5.92 26.91
C GLU A 62 -11.41 -7.13 27.83
N GLY A 63 -11.28 -6.87 29.13
CA GLY A 63 -11.07 -7.88 30.17
C GLY A 63 -12.35 -8.62 30.53
#